data_AF-T0BSQ4-F1
#
_entry.id   AF-T0BSQ4-F1
#
_cell.length_a   1.000
_cell.length_b   1.000
_cell.length_c   1.000
_cell.angle_alpha   90.00
_cell.angle_beta   90.00
_cell.angle_gamma   90.00
#
_symmetry.space_group_name_H-M   'P 1'
#
loop_
_entity.id
_entity.type
_entity.pdbx_description
1 polymer ?
#
loop_
_entity_poly.entity_id
_entity_poly.type
_entity_poly.pdbx_seq_one_letter_code
_entity_poly.pdbx_strand_id
1 'polypeptide(L)'
;MRLPRTLASLLTFTMIIGLTGCSVTSNNDTGQPGTGRGKADSLGTFTGDPRTSLKDTPADTAGLVHQKPTDASLPATVSLAALQKSNTFYNMEMFDGNVGYRWGYLHGNFALERTENAGANWYSIALPRTLPLAQLNTGTGAVENPTVQVTDENSIYIFAVTGSTLLNLHTDDAGHHWTQTSLPLPTSGLQLESVNLLGDQDGFILLRGQGKQSATHQLYRLLNKATTAVALHVSGNGKDAGLPASAQAVVHFTNPQDGWLVAVTTDGKVHLYDSHNGGNTWTASTFHTPPGLTGFKAVRVYEPSRLEQEGNFLVRYARQTNKGTQYHLVMFRSVNGGNKFTTRVEDQLFDAVSDYMGNPVSFLNQDYAFAINDQRLVASWDGGMTWRTIHSSSLETTLNAYPRVLATDFESDTLGYLLLQTANYQRTAFVKVTLNGTSSWADAQVVSH
;
A
#
# COMPACT_ATOMS: atom_id res chain seq x y z
N MET A 1 15.84 -1.52 -2.02
CA MET A 1 16.20 -1.72 -0.60
C MET A 1 15.11 -1.08 0.26
N ARG A 2 14.01 -1.80 0.51
CA ARG A 2 13.13 -1.48 1.64
C ARG A 2 14.07 -1.41 2.85
N LEU A 3 14.12 -0.28 3.57
CA LEU A 3 14.79 -0.27 4.88
C LEU A 3 14.21 -1.45 5.66
N PRO A 4 15.02 -2.35 6.24
CA PRO A 4 14.48 -3.37 7.12
C PRO A 4 13.62 -2.64 8.16
N ARG A 5 12.34 -3.01 8.24
CA ARG A 5 11.34 -2.37 9.14
C ARG A 5 11.67 -2.55 10.63
N THR A 6 12.88 -2.98 10.98
CA THR A 6 13.33 -3.41 12.31
C THR A 6 14.33 -2.48 13.01
N LEU A 7 14.63 -1.28 12.50
CA LEU A 7 15.50 -0.31 13.19
C LEU A 7 14.74 0.92 13.67
N ALA A 8 13.85 0.71 14.65
CA ALA A 8 13.36 1.74 15.55
C ALA A 8 13.60 1.33 17.01
N SER A 9 14.70 1.85 17.57
CA SER A 9 14.84 2.25 18.98
C SER A 9 14.86 1.17 20.09
N LEU A 10 16.08 0.85 20.57
CA LEU A 10 16.33 0.68 22.00
C LEU A 10 17.53 1.55 22.41
N LEU A 11 17.24 2.80 22.77
CA LEU A 11 18.19 3.70 23.44
C LEU A 11 17.52 4.17 24.73
N THR A 12 17.63 3.34 25.76
CA THR A 12 17.13 3.64 27.10
C THR A 12 18.08 4.64 27.75
N PHE A 13 17.74 5.93 27.72
CA PHE A 13 18.41 6.93 28.54
C PHE A 13 17.86 6.85 29.97
N THR A 14 18.63 6.26 30.88
CA THR A 14 18.36 6.37 32.32
C THR A 14 18.85 7.73 32.81
N MET A 15 17.94 8.70 32.94
CA MET A 15 18.25 9.99 33.56
C MET A 15 18.14 9.85 35.08
N ILE A 16 19.28 9.79 35.78
CA ILE A 16 19.34 9.90 37.24
C ILE A 16 19.31 11.40 37.58
N ILE A 17 18.22 11.85 38.21
CA ILE A 17 18.12 13.20 38.79
C ILE A 17 18.85 13.17 40.13
N GLY A 18 20.10 13.65 40.15
CA GLY A 18 20.83 14.01 41.36
C GLY A 18 20.72 15.52 41.61
N LEU A 19 19.90 15.91 42.58
CA LEU A 19 19.91 17.26 43.15
C LEU A 19 21.13 17.40 44.07
N THR A 20 22.02 18.36 43.79
CA THR A 20 22.81 19.09 44.80
C THR A 20 23.40 20.34 44.14
N GLY A 21 23.30 21.45 44.84
CA GLY A 21 23.71 22.77 44.35
C GLY A 21 25.15 23.14 44.68
N CYS A 22 25.37 24.45 44.52
CA CYS A 22 26.53 25.28 44.88
C CYS A 22 27.53 25.64 43.76
N SER A 23 27.41 26.92 43.37
CA SER A 23 28.44 27.96 43.30
C SER A 23 29.59 27.93 42.27
N VAL A 24 29.55 28.97 41.40
CA VAL A 24 30.58 29.98 41.05
C VAL A 24 32.04 29.52 40.83
N THR A 25 32.58 29.66 39.61
CA THR A 25 33.54 30.71 39.20
C THR A 25 34.14 30.42 37.82
N SER A 26 34.39 31.50 37.09
CA SER A 26 35.16 31.61 35.86
C SER A 26 36.62 31.15 36.02
N ASN A 27 37.21 30.61 34.95
CA ASN A 27 38.48 31.15 34.43
C ASN A 27 38.77 30.68 33.00
N ASN A 28 39.24 31.63 32.20
CA ASN A 28 39.98 31.42 30.97
C ASN A 28 41.25 30.64 31.28
N ASP A 29 41.63 29.72 30.39
CA ASP A 29 43.05 29.53 30.13
C ASP A 29 43.34 29.12 28.69
N THR A 30 44.39 29.74 28.17
CA THR A 30 44.93 29.65 26.81
C THR A 30 46.14 28.71 26.81
N GLY A 31 46.26 27.78 25.86
CA GLY A 31 47.52 27.03 25.71
C GLY A 31 47.49 25.87 24.72
N GLN A 32 47.75 26.18 23.45
CA GLN A 32 48.72 25.60 22.48
C GLN A 32 49.15 24.09 22.51
N PRO A 33 49.83 23.57 21.45
CA PRO A 33 49.37 22.40 20.69
C PRO A 33 50.19 21.13 20.92
N GLY A 34 49.52 19.97 20.80
CA GLY A 34 50.14 18.65 20.88
C GLY A 34 50.01 17.87 19.58
N THR A 35 51.15 17.69 18.90
CA THR A 35 51.35 16.80 17.75
C THR A 35 51.26 15.32 18.13
N GLY A 36 50.59 14.48 17.33
CA GLY A 36 50.63 13.03 17.51
C GLY A 36 49.94 12.22 16.43
N ARG A 37 50.75 11.55 15.60
CA ARG A 37 50.39 10.64 14.50
C ARG A 37 49.50 9.47 14.97
N GLY A 38 48.57 9.07 14.10
CA GLY A 38 47.95 7.74 14.10
C GLY A 38 47.03 7.56 12.89
N LYS A 39 47.60 7.15 11.74
CA LYS A 39 46.85 6.66 10.58
C LYS A 39 46.16 5.35 10.98
N ALA A 40 44.84 5.34 10.94
CA ALA A 40 44.02 4.12 10.89
C ALA A 40 43.09 4.25 9.69
N ASP A 41 43.05 3.19 8.90
CA ASP A 41 42.36 3.11 7.62
C ASP A 41 40.85 3.36 7.76
N SER A 42 40.35 4.27 6.94
CA SER A 42 38.93 4.63 6.88
C SER A 42 38.14 3.52 6.18
N LEU A 43 37.33 2.78 6.95
CA LEU A 43 36.14 2.11 6.44
C LEU A 43 35.16 3.19 5.97
N GLY A 44 34.94 3.24 4.65
CA GLY A 44 34.00 4.15 4.01
C GLY A 44 32.60 3.90 4.52
N THR A 45 32.14 4.77 5.41
CA THR A 45 30.75 4.92 5.78
C THR A 45 30.05 5.63 4.63
N PHE A 46 29.29 4.89 3.83
CA PHE A 46 28.29 5.47 2.94
C PHE A 46 27.16 6.05 3.79
N THR A 47 27.33 7.27 4.28
CA THR A 47 26.20 8.12 4.69
C THR A 47 25.59 8.66 3.40
N GLY A 48 24.66 7.90 2.81
CA GLY A 48 23.78 8.42 1.78
C GLY A 48 22.93 9.53 2.38
N ASP A 49 23.26 10.77 2.04
CA ASP A 49 22.48 11.97 2.32
C ASP A 49 21.08 11.77 1.70
N PRO A 50 19.97 11.74 2.48
CA PRO A 50 18.62 11.64 1.94
C PRO A 50 18.24 13.00 1.36
N ARG A 51 18.90 13.39 0.27
CA ARG A 51 18.46 14.51 -0.56
C ARG A 51 17.23 14.05 -1.30
N THR A 52 16.08 14.40 -0.76
CA THR A 52 14.81 14.47 -1.48
C THR A 52 15.08 15.12 -2.83
N SER A 53 14.92 14.35 -3.90
CA SER A 53 15.19 14.80 -5.26
C SER A 53 14.06 15.68 -5.78
N LEU A 54 13.74 16.76 -5.06
CA LEU A 54 13.23 17.96 -5.72
C LEU A 54 14.44 18.66 -6.35
N LYS A 55 15.01 18.05 -7.38
CA LYS A 55 15.59 18.88 -8.42
C LYS A 55 14.39 19.56 -9.06
N ASP A 56 14.27 20.87 -8.83
CA ASP A 56 13.54 21.77 -9.71
C ASP A 56 14.09 21.54 -11.12
N THR A 57 13.54 20.54 -11.79
CA THR A 57 13.85 20.28 -13.18
C THR A 57 13.05 21.36 -13.89
N PRO A 58 13.69 22.26 -14.65
CA PRO A 58 12.96 23.20 -15.49
C PRO A 58 11.95 22.39 -16.28
N ALA A 59 10.73 22.91 -16.40
CA ALA A 59 9.69 22.32 -17.22
C ALA A 59 10.17 22.30 -18.68
N ASP A 60 11.00 21.32 -19.03
CA ASP A 60 11.26 20.96 -20.40
C ASP A 60 9.95 20.38 -20.90
N THR A 61 9.21 21.25 -21.58
CA THR A 61 8.20 20.94 -22.60
C THR A 61 8.81 20.10 -23.73
N ALA A 62 9.44 18.97 -23.40
CA ALA A 62 9.65 17.89 -24.34
C ALA A 62 8.25 17.41 -24.71
N GLY A 63 7.89 17.61 -25.98
CA GLY A 63 6.59 17.29 -26.52
C GLY A 63 6.16 15.88 -26.13
N LEU A 64 5.26 15.80 -25.16
CA LEU A 64 4.48 14.61 -24.87
C LEU A 64 3.63 14.39 -26.11
N VAL A 65 4.11 13.51 -26.99
CA VAL A 65 3.29 12.94 -28.05
C VAL A 65 2.14 12.26 -27.32
N HIS A 66 0.97 12.89 -27.33
CA HIS A 66 -0.30 12.22 -27.11
C HIS A 66 -0.44 11.19 -28.23
N GLN A 67 0.23 10.03 -28.08
CA GLN A 67 -0.07 8.88 -28.90
C GLN A 67 -1.50 8.51 -28.55
N LYS A 68 -2.38 8.79 -29.52
CA LYS A 68 -3.79 8.41 -29.49
C LYS A 68 -3.86 6.91 -29.14
N PRO A 69 -4.70 6.51 -28.17
CA PRO A 69 -4.83 5.10 -27.79
C PRO A 69 -5.09 4.25 -29.02
N THR A 70 -4.28 3.21 -29.21
CA THR A 70 -4.67 2.07 -30.03
C THR A 70 -5.92 1.46 -29.40
N ASP A 71 -6.93 1.11 -30.20
CA ASP A 71 -8.23 0.53 -29.78
C ASP A 71 -8.13 -0.86 -29.09
N ALA A 72 -7.00 -1.18 -28.45
CA ALA A 72 -6.88 -2.33 -27.57
C ALA A 72 -7.53 -1.97 -26.23
N SER A 73 -8.85 -2.17 -26.14
CA SER A 73 -9.53 -2.10 -24.85
C SER A 73 -8.86 -3.09 -23.89
N LEU A 74 -8.24 -2.56 -22.83
CA LEU A 74 -7.76 -3.40 -21.73
C LEU A 74 -8.95 -4.25 -21.23
N PRO A 75 -8.72 -5.52 -20.84
CA PRO A 75 -9.79 -6.34 -20.31
C PRO A 75 -10.41 -5.63 -19.11
N ALA A 76 -11.74 -5.62 -19.05
CA ALA A 76 -12.47 -5.05 -17.92
C ALA A 76 -11.92 -5.57 -16.58
N THR A 77 -11.86 -4.68 -15.59
CA THR A 77 -11.52 -4.98 -14.19
C THR A 77 -12.12 -6.32 -13.78
N VAL A 78 -11.29 -7.19 -13.21
CA VAL A 78 -11.72 -8.53 -12.87
C VAL A 78 -12.60 -8.49 -11.64
N SER A 79 -13.81 -9.08 -11.67
CA SER A 79 -14.59 -9.16 -10.43
C SER A 79 -13.93 -10.17 -9.48
N LEU A 80 -13.73 -9.78 -8.23
CA LEU A 80 -13.20 -10.66 -7.18
C LEU A 80 -14.00 -11.97 -7.12
N ALA A 81 -15.32 -11.91 -7.28
CA ALA A 81 -16.19 -13.09 -7.33
C ALA A 81 -15.89 -14.03 -8.51
N ALA A 82 -15.45 -13.51 -9.66
CA ALA A 82 -15.00 -14.35 -10.77
C ALA A 82 -13.64 -15.01 -10.46
N LEU A 83 -12.70 -14.25 -9.89
CA LEU A 83 -11.39 -14.78 -9.51
C LEU A 83 -11.49 -15.89 -8.46
N GLN A 84 -12.29 -15.66 -7.42
CA GLN A 84 -12.54 -16.62 -6.36
C GLN A 84 -13.15 -17.95 -6.87
N LYS A 85 -13.80 -17.93 -8.04
CA LYS A 85 -14.35 -19.12 -8.71
C LYS A 85 -13.42 -19.71 -9.77
N SER A 86 -12.39 -18.97 -10.17
CA SER A 86 -11.47 -19.37 -11.26
C SER A 86 -10.37 -20.34 -10.84
N ASN A 87 -10.32 -20.75 -9.57
CA ASN A 87 -9.30 -21.68 -9.06
C ASN A 87 -7.87 -21.17 -9.32
N THR A 88 -7.62 -19.91 -8.97
CA THR A 88 -6.37 -19.21 -9.31
C THR A 88 -5.81 -18.46 -8.11
N PHE A 89 -4.49 -18.34 -8.05
CA PHE A 89 -3.83 -17.33 -7.23
C PHE A 89 -4.01 -15.98 -7.92
N TYR A 90 -4.41 -14.96 -7.16
CA TYR A 90 -4.68 -13.64 -7.73
C TYR A 90 -4.04 -12.50 -6.95
N ASN A 91 -3.26 -12.83 -5.92
CA ASN A 91 -2.50 -11.86 -5.15
C ASN A 91 -1.12 -12.42 -4.81
N MET A 92 -0.15 -11.55 -4.57
CA MET A 92 1.22 -11.91 -4.24
C MET A 92 1.92 -10.78 -3.49
N GLU A 93 2.95 -11.15 -2.74
CA GLU A 93 3.92 -10.22 -2.17
C GLU A 93 5.30 -10.90 -2.18
N MET A 94 6.29 -10.24 -2.78
CA MET A 94 7.69 -10.63 -2.80
C MET A 94 8.41 -9.84 -1.72
N PHE A 95 9.02 -10.55 -0.77
CA PHE A 95 9.79 -9.92 0.30
C PHE A 95 11.14 -9.44 -0.23
N ASP A 96 11.78 -10.28 -1.05
CA ASP A 96 13.02 -9.95 -1.74
C ASP A 96 13.03 -10.55 -3.17
N GLY A 97 14.20 -10.54 -3.82
CA GLY A 97 14.35 -11.06 -5.17
C GLY A 97 14.13 -12.57 -5.33
N ASN A 98 14.02 -13.33 -4.24
CA ASN A 98 13.95 -14.79 -4.19
C ASN A 98 12.74 -15.29 -3.38
N VAL A 99 12.45 -14.69 -2.23
CA VAL A 99 11.42 -15.11 -1.28
C VAL A 99 10.15 -14.30 -1.50
N GLY A 100 9.02 -15.00 -1.54
CA GLY A 100 7.72 -14.35 -1.61
C GLY A 100 6.57 -15.32 -1.41
N TYR A 101 5.37 -14.76 -1.43
CA TYR A 101 4.11 -15.43 -1.16
C TYR A 101 3.10 -15.12 -2.25
N ARG A 102 2.21 -16.07 -2.51
CA ARG A 102 1.02 -15.85 -3.33
C ARG A 102 -0.19 -16.52 -2.73
N TRP A 103 -1.34 -15.91 -2.92
CA TRP A 103 -2.59 -16.44 -2.35
C TRP A 103 -3.79 -16.19 -3.25
N GLY A 104 -4.84 -16.93 -2.95
CA GLY A 104 -6.12 -16.88 -3.66
C GLY A 104 -7.02 -18.02 -3.22
N TYR A 105 -8.08 -18.27 -4.00
CA TYR A 105 -9.01 -19.36 -3.73
C TYR A 105 -8.81 -20.49 -4.74
N LEU A 106 -8.48 -21.66 -4.20
CA LEU A 106 -8.41 -22.91 -4.94
C LEU A 106 -9.51 -23.87 -4.49
N HIS A 107 -10.30 -24.36 -5.44
CA HIS A 107 -11.41 -25.29 -5.22
C HIS A 107 -12.36 -24.81 -4.11
N GLY A 108 -12.61 -23.49 -4.04
CA GLY A 108 -13.48 -22.87 -3.05
C GLY A 108 -12.87 -22.67 -1.66
N ASN A 109 -11.58 -22.92 -1.48
CA ASN A 109 -10.87 -22.72 -0.22
C ASN A 109 -9.70 -21.76 -0.40
N PHE A 110 -9.44 -20.93 0.60
CA PHE A 110 -8.27 -20.07 0.61
C PHE A 110 -6.99 -20.93 0.62
N ALA A 111 -6.04 -20.58 -0.23
CA ALA A 111 -4.76 -21.24 -0.36
C ALA A 111 -3.63 -20.20 -0.36
N LEU A 112 -2.50 -20.60 0.21
CA LEU A 112 -1.29 -19.79 0.32
C LEU A 112 -0.10 -20.64 -0.13
N GLU A 113 0.79 -20.04 -0.91
CA GLU A 113 2.04 -20.65 -1.34
C GLU A 113 3.22 -19.71 -1.09
N ARG A 114 4.40 -20.30 -0.93
CA ARG A 114 5.69 -19.61 -0.77
C ARG A 114 6.66 -20.01 -1.86
N THR A 115 7.52 -19.08 -2.27
CA THR A 115 8.68 -19.36 -3.11
C THR A 115 9.96 -18.95 -2.37
N GLU A 116 11.06 -19.61 -2.68
CA GLU A 116 12.42 -19.26 -2.24
C GLU A 116 13.37 -19.06 -3.42
N ASN A 117 12.84 -19.05 -4.65
CA ASN A 117 13.61 -19.00 -5.88
C ASN A 117 12.94 -18.13 -6.95
N ALA A 118 12.48 -16.96 -6.54
CA ALA A 118 11.93 -15.91 -7.39
C ALA A 118 10.69 -16.36 -8.18
N GLY A 119 9.89 -17.28 -7.61
CA GLY A 119 8.68 -17.81 -8.21
C GLY A 119 8.89 -18.96 -9.20
N ALA A 120 10.11 -19.50 -9.33
CA ALA A 120 10.34 -20.67 -10.19
C ALA A 120 9.67 -21.94 -9.64
N ASN A 121 9.67 -22.11 -8.32
CA ASN A 121 8.91 -23.13 -7.61
C ASN A 121 8.06 -22.49 -6.51
N TRP A 122 6.87 -23.05 -6.30
CA TRP A 122 5.94 -22.64 -5.26
C TRP A 122 5.60 -23.84 -4.38
N TYR A 123 5.60 -23.63 -3.07
CA TYR A 123 5.34 -24.64 -2.06
C TYR A 123 4.07 -24.26 -1.29
N SER A 124 3.11 -25.19 -1.23
CA SER A 124 1.87 -24.98 -0.48
C SER A 124 2.12 -24.86 1.01
N ILE A 125 1.53 -23.83 1.62
CA ILE A 125 1.54 -23.63 3.06
C ILE A 125 0.25 -24.21 3.64
N ALA A 126 0.39 -25.14 4.58
CA ALA A 126 -0.75 -25.70 5.29
C ALA A 126 -1.30 -24.67 6.29
N LEU A 127 -2.59 -24.36 6.17
CA LEU A 127 -3.28 -23.46 7.10
C LEU A 127 -3.85 -24.25 8.29
N PRO A 128 -3.90 -23.68 9.51
CA PRO A 128 -4.43 -24.36 10.70
C PRO A 128 -5.96 -24.52 10.63
N ARG A 129 -6.61 -23.86 9.66
CA ARG A 129 -8.05 -23.86 9.48
C ARG A 129 -8.42 -23.67 8.01
N THR A 130 -9.44 -24.38 7.55
CA THR A 130 -10.07 -24.10 6.26
C THR A 130 -10.80 -22.76 6.31
N LEU A 131 -10.47 -21.88 5.37
CA LEU A 131 -11.18 -20.62 5.13
C LEU A 131 -11.94 -20.77 3.81
N PRO A 132 -13.18 -21.30 3.84
CA PRO A 132 -13.96 -21.47 2.62
C PRO A 132 -14.30 -20.10 2.05
N LEU A 133 -14.59 -20.08 0.76
CA LEU A 133 -15.18 -18.94 0.09
C LEU A 133 -16.58 -18.72 0.67
N ALA A 134 -16.68 -18.04 1.80
CA ALA A 134 -17.96 -17.61 2.34
C ALA A 134 -18.63 -16.71 1.29
N GLN A 135 -19.97 -16.60 1.31
CA GLN A 135 -20.76 -15.78 0.37
C GLN A 135 -20.54 -14.27 0.59
N LEU A 136 -19.28 -13.85 0.57
CA LEU A 136 -18.79 -12.53 0.86
C LEU A 136 -18.92 -11.70 -0.42
N ASN A 137 -20.02 -10.94 -0.45
CA ASN A 137 -20.26 -9.73 -1.24
C ASN A 137 -19.73 -9.73 -2.68
N THR A 138 -20.62 -10.06 -3.61
CA THR A 138 -20.47 -9.81 -5.05
C THR A 138 -20.66 -8.35 -5.46
N GLY A 139 -20.63 -7.40 -4.52
CA GLY A 139 -20.86 -5.98 -4.75
C GLY A 139 -19.60 -5.22 -5.17
N THR A 140 -19.77 -4.11 -5.88
CA THR A 140 -18.70 -3.15 -6.18
C THR A 140 -18.08 -2.62 -4.88
N GLY A 141 -16.77 -2.82 -4.66
CA GLY A 141 -16.07 -2.41 -3.44
C GLY A 141 -16.09 -3.45 -2.31
N ALA A 142 -16.33 -4.73 -2.64
CA ALA A 142 -16.03 -5.83 -1.74
C ALA A 142 -14.51 -5.97 -1.57
N VAL A 143 -14.06 -6.02 -0.32
CA VAL A 143 -12.66 -6.27 0.04
C VAL A 143 -12.49 -7.76 0.27
N GLU A 144 -11.30 -8.25 -0.04
CA GLU A 144 -10.92 -9.64 0.18
C GLU A 144 -11.08 -10.01 1.67
N ASN A 145 -11.69 -11.16 1.92
CA ASN A 145 -11.77 -11.74 3.25
C ASN A 145 -11.54 -13.25 3.09
N PRO A 146 -10.38 -13.78 3.48
CA PRO A 146 -9.37 -13.14 4.33
C PRO A 146 -8.50 -12.08 3.61
N THR A 147 -7.83 -11.23 4.39
CA THR A 147 -6.73 -10.35 3.94
C THR A 147 -5.41 -10.90 4.48
N VAL A 148 -4.36 -10.91 3.65
CA VAL A 148 -3.01 -11.33 4.03
C VAL A 148 -2.11 -10.11 4.21
N GLN A 149 -1.21 -10.16 5.18
CA GLN A 149 -0.12 -9.21 5.38
C GLN A 149 1.17 -9.99 5.62
N VAL A 150 2.18 -9.75 4.80
CA VAL A 150 3.53 -10.29 4.99
C VAL A 150 4.38 -9.19 5.62
N THR A 151 4.85 -9.40 6.84
CA THR A 151 5.61 -8.37 7.58
C THR A 151 7.12 -8.57 7.45
N ASP A 152 7.56 -9.81 7.25
CA ASP A 152 8.94 -10.18 6.89
C ASP A 152 8.97 -11.51 6.11
N GLU A 153 10.16 -12.04 5.81
CA GLU A 153 10.36 -13.30 5.04
C GLU A 153 9.75 -14.57 5.65
N ASN A 154 9.37 -14.54 6.93
CA ASN A 154 8.84 -15.67 7.69
C ASN A 154 7.52 -15.34 8.42
N SER A 155 7.21 -14.05 8.61
CA SER A 155 6.04 -13.61 9.38
C SER A 155 4.86 -13.27 8.48
N ILE A 156 3.78 -14.02 8.65
CA ILE A 156 2.55 -13.89 7.86
C ILE A 156 1.37 -13.75 8.80
N TYR A 157 0.50 -12.79 8.49
CA TYR A 157 -0.78 -12.59 9.17
C TYR A 157 -1.93 -12.76 8.17
N ILE A 158 -2.94 -13.52 8.56
CA ILE A 158 -4.18 -13.72 7.82
C ILE A 158 -5.33 -13.25 8.70
N PHE A 159 -5.95 -12.15 8.30
CA PHE A 159 -7.11 -11.60 8.99
C PHE A 159 -8.39 -12.00 8.26
N ALA A 160 -9.38 -12.49 9.01
CA ALA A 160 -10.69 -12.79 8.46
C ALA A 160 -11.78 -12.32 9.40
N VAL A 161 -12.89 -11.82 8.87
CA VAL A 161 -14.09 -11.55 9.68
C VAL A 161 -15.12 -12.63 9.43
N THR A 162 -15.55 -13.30 10.50
CA THR A 162 -16.56 -14.37 10.46
C THR A 162 -17.63 -14.09 11.51
N GLY A 163 -18.83 -13.71 11.06
CA GLY A 163 -19.93 -13.34 11.96
C GLY A 163 -19.58 -12.08 12.77
N SER A 164 -19.43 -12.24 14.08
CA SER A 164 -19.00 -11.19 15.03
C SER A 164 -17.61 -11.45 15.60
N THR A 165 -16.73 -12.09 14.82
CA THR A 165 -15.37 -12.42 15.25
C THR A 165 -14.36 -11.99 14.21
N LEU A 166 -13.30 -11.32 14.65
CA LEU A 166 -12.08 -11.12 13.88
C LEU A 166 -11.13 -12.27 14.18
N LEU A 167 -10.89 -13.12 13.18
CA LEU A 167 -9.90 -14.18 13.21
C LEU A 167 -8.55 -13.62 12.76
N ASN A 168 -7.50 -13.97 13.49
CA ASN A 168 -6.11 -13.76 13.11
C ASN A 168 -5.40 -15.13 13.10
N LEU A 169 -4.86 -15.53 11.95
CA LEU A 169 -3.91 -16.63 11.84
C LEU A 169 -2.53 -16.03 11.61
N HIS A 170 -1.58 -16.39 12.46
CA HIS A 170 -0.24 -15.82 12.43
C HIS A 170 0.82 -16.92 12.52
N THR A 171 1.92 -16.75 11.78
CA THR A 171 3.13 -17.58 11.82
C THR A 171 4.34 -16.65 11.84
N ASP A 172 5.41 -17.03 12.54
CA ASP A 172 6.73 -16.37 12.51
C ASP A 172 7.79 -17.25 11.80
N ASP A 173 7.37 -18.34 11.15
CA ASP A 173 8.24 -19.38 10.60
C ASP A 173 7.73 -19.91 9.25
N ALA A 174 7.27 -19.00 8.40
CA ALA A 174 6.84 -19.26 7.03
C ALA A 174 5.71 -20.31 6.91
N GLY A 175 4.89 -20.44 7.97
CA GLY A 175 3.73 -21.32 8.01
C GLY A 175 4.01 -22.72 8.54
N HIS A 176 5.17 -22.97 9.16
CA HIS A 176 5.44 -24.24 9.83
C HIS A 176 4.61 -24.39 11.12
N HIS A 177 4.49 -23.32 11.91
CA HIS A 177 3.67 -23.25 13.10
C HIS A 177 2.75 -22.03 13.06
N TRP A 178 1.51 -22.24 13.50
CA TRP A 178 0.48 -21.20 13.47
C TRP A 178 -0.07 -20.93 14.86
N THR A 179 -0.19 -19.65 15.18
CA THR A 179 -0.99 -19.12 16.28
C THR A 179 -2.33 -18.66 15.74
N GLN A 180 -3.42 -19.09 16.38
CA GLN A 180 -4.77 -18.65 16.03
C GLN A 180 -5.35 -17.82 17.18
N THR A 181 -5.74 -16.58 16.87
CA THR A 181 -6.47 -15.72 17.81
C THR A 181 -7.83 -15.35 17.26
N SER A 182 -8.81 -15.24 18.14
CA SER A 182 -10.17 -14.82 17.79
C SER A 182 -10.58 -13.69 18.72
N LEU A 183 -10.86 -12.53 18.14
CA LEU A 183 -11.23 -11.33 18.86
C LEU A 183 -12.74 -11.07 18.67
N PRO A 184 -13.51 -10.90 19.75
CA PRO A 184 -14.92 -10.59 19.64
C PRO A 184 -15.12 -9.18 19.06
N LEU A 185 -16.02 -9.08 18.09
CA LEU A 185 -16.48 -7.82 17.52
C LEU A 185 -17.83 -7.44 18.14
N PRO A 186 -18.15 -6.14 18.28
CA PRO A 186 -19.36 -5.69 18.96
C PRO A 186 -20.65 -6.11 18.25
N THR A 187 -20.59 -6.32 16.94
CA THR A 187 -21.74 -6.69 16.11
C THR A 187 -21.31 -7.64 15.00
N SER A 188 -22.27 -8.41 14.48
CA SER A 188 -22.10 -9.13 13.22
C SER A 188 -22.22 -8.19 12.01
N GLY A 189 -21.88 -8.71 10.82
CA GLY A 189 -22.03 -7.97 9.56
C GLY A 189 -20.94 -6.92 9.31
N LEU A 190 -19.85 -6.94 10.09
CA LEU A 190 -18.65 -6.19 9.78
C LEU A 190 -17.86 -6.88 8.67
N GLN A 191 -17.10 -6.09 7.91
CA GLN A 191 -16.17 -6.57 6.88
C GLN A 191 -14.84 -5.85 7.03
N LEU A 192 -13.76 -6.54 6.71
CA LEU A 192 -12.45 -5.90 6.54
C LEU A 192 -12.56 -4.88 5.41
N GLU A 193 -12.09 -3.66 5.66
CA GLU A 193 -11.98 -2.63 4.62
C GLU A 193 -10.52 -2.28 4.34
N SER A 194 -9.70 -2.22 5.38
CA SER A 194 -8.27 -1.91 5.27
C SER A 194 -7.52 -2.58 6.42
N VAL A 195 -6.32 -3.09 6.13
CA VAL A 195 -5.38 -3.64 7.13
C VAL A 195 -4.03 -3.00 6.88
N ASN A 196 -3.36 -2.57 7.94
CA ASN A 196 -2.02 -2.00 7.88
C ASN A 196 -1.22 -2.48 9.09
N LEU A 197 -0.24 -3.37 8.88
CA LEU A 197 0.67 -3.83 9.92
C LEU A 197 1.99 -3.03 9.88
N LEU A 198 2.51 -2.71 11.06
CA LEU A 198 3.76 -1.96 11.26
C LEU A 198 4.93 -2.86 11.64
N GLY A 199 4.89 -4.12 11.19
CA GLY A 199 5.73 -5.20 11.70
C GLY A 199 4.93 -6.17 12.56
N ASP A 200 5.57 -6.82 13.53
CA ASP A 200 4.96 -7.90 14.31
C ASP A 200 4.22 -7.41 15.57
N GLN A 201 4.48 -6.20 16.06
CA GLN A 201 3.90 -5.73 17.33
C GLN A 201 2.58 -4.97 17.20
N ASP A 202 2.51 -4.06 16.23
CA ASP A 202 1.44 -3.08 16.09
C ASP A 202 0.81 -3.15 14.70
N GLY A 203 -0.47 -2.83 14.63
CA GLY A 203 -1.16 -2.68 13.37
C GLY A 203 -2.52 -2.01 13.53
N PHE A 204 -3.19 -1.80 12.41
CA PHE A 204 -4.47 -1.14 12.35
C PHE A 204 -5.39 -1.91 11.40
N ILE A 205 -6.63 -2.11 11.84
CA ILE A 205 -7.70 -2.68 11.01
C ILE A 205 -8.87 -1.72 10.99
N LEU A 206 -9.29 -1.38 9.79
CA LEU A 206 -10.53 -0.69 9.53
C LEU A 206 -11.59 -1.70 9.12
N LEU A 207 -12.68 -1.75 9.88
CA LEU A 207 -13.86 -2.54 9.58
C LEU A 207 -15.00 -1.63 9.12
N ARG A 208 -15.81 -2.14 8.18
CA ARG A 208 -17.02 -1.49 7.69
C ARG A 208 -18.21 -2.39 7.93
N GLY A 209 -19.23 -1.91 8.62
CA GLY A 209 -20.47 -2.67 8.71
C GLY A 209 -21.28 -2.64 7.42
N GLN A 210 -22.04 -3.72 7.22
CA GLN A 210 -22.87 -3.94 6.04
C GLN A 210 -24.32 -3.53 6.29
N GLY A 211 -24.94 -2.94 5.27
CA GLY A 211 -26.36 -2.62 5.24
C GLY A 211 -26.72 -1.26 5.83
N LYS A 212 -27.99 -0.88 5.67
CA LYS A 212 -28.52 0.45 6.03
C LYS A 212 -28.46 0.78 7.53
N GLN A 213 -28.33 -0.25 8.39
CA GLN A 213 -28.35 -0.10 9.85
C GLN A 213 -26.96 -0.17 10.51
N SER A 214 -25.92 -0.55 9.77
CA SER A 214 -24.56 -0.72 10.31
C SER A 214 -23.51 -0.09 9.39
N ALA A 215 -23.82 1.00 8.70
CA ALA A 215 -22.87 1.64 7.79
C ALA A 215 -21.72 2.37 8.51
N THR A 216 -21.41 1.99 9.75
CA THR A 216 -20.36 2.59 10.57
C THR A 216 -19.03 1.92 10.31
N HIS A 217 -17.99 2.73 10.30
CA HIS A 217 -16.61 2.28 10.32
C HIS A 217 -16.15 2.09 11.76
N GLN A 218 -15.36 1.05 11.98
CA GLN A 218 -14.72 0.79 13.26
C GLN A 218 -13.23 0.61 13.01
N LEU A 219 -12.43 1.52 13.55
CA LEU A 219 -10.98 1.42 13.53
C LEU A 219 -10.51 0.71 14.80
N TYR A 220 -9.63 -0.26 14.64
CA TYR A 220 -8.98 -0.96 15.74
C TYR A 220 -7.48 -0.81 15.61
N ARG A 221 -6.80 -0.54 16.73
CA ARG A 221 -5.37 -0.80 16.86
C ARG A 221 -5.17 -2.22 17.34
N LEU A 222 -4.37 -2.97 16.61
CA LEU A 222 -3.92 -4.30 16.95
C LEU A 222 -2.62 -4.20 17.75
N LEU A 223 -2.55 -4.92 18.86
CA LEU A 223 -1.39 -4.97 19.75
C LEU A 223 -0.95 -6.43 19.94
N ASN A 224 0.32 -6.62 20.30
CA ASN A 224 0.90 -7.89 20.71
C ASN A 224 0.65 -8.99 19.67
N LYS A 225 1.17 -8.81 18.44
CA LYS A 225 0.94 -9.75 17.31
C LYS A 225 -0.55 -9.93 16.99
N ALA A 226 -1.30 -8.84 17.11
CA ALA A 226 -2.75 -8.80 16.91
C ALA A 226 -3.52 -9.82 17.77
N THR A 227 -3.02 -10.10 18.98
CA THR A 227 -3.74 -10.88 20.00
C THR A 227 -4.67 -10.02 20.84
N THR A 228 -4.53 -8.68 20.76
CA THR A 228 -5.38 -7.71 21.42
C THR A 228 -5.81 -6.66 20.39
N ALA A 229 -7.07 -6.21 20.47
CA ALA A 229 -7.56 -5.08 19.67
C ALA A 229 -8.17 -4.00 20.56
N VAL A 230 -7.78 -2.76 20.33
CA VAL A 230 -8.29 -1.57 21.01
C VAL A 230 -9.07 -0.74 20.00
N ALA A 231 -10.36 -0.51 20.27
CA ALA A 231 -11.17 0.34 19.42
C ALA A 231 -10.68 1.79 19.49
N LEU A 232 -10.55 2.43 18.32
CA LEU A 232 -10.17 3.83 18.17
C LEU A 232 -11.34 4.63 17.63
N HIS A 233 -11.48 5.85 18.14
CA HIS A 233 -12.49 6.78 17.66
C HIS A 233 -11.86 7.74 16.64
N VAL A 234 -12.34 7.66 15.39
CA VAL A 234 -11.96 8.61 14.35
C VAL A 234 -12.94 9.78 14.41
N SER A 235 -12.59 10.83 15.15
CA SER A 235 -13.38 12.06 15.23
C SER A 235 -12.57 13.25 14.74
N GLY A 236 -13.17 14.08 13.89
CA GLY A 236 -12.61 15.41 13.59
C GLY A 236 -12.96 16.41 14.70
N ASN A 237 -12.34 17.59 14.65
CA ASN A 237 -12.74 18.73 15.48
C ASN A 237 -14.14 19.23 15.05
N GLY A 238 -15.22 18.71 15.64
CA GLY A 238 -16.59 19.09 15.31
C GLY A 238 -17.68 18.20 15.93
N LYS A 239 -18.95 18.63 15.85
CA LYS A 239 -20.12 17.90 16.40
C LYS A 239 -20.46 16.58 15.68
N ASP A 240 -19.83 16.30 14.53
CA ASP A 240 -19.96 15.06 13.75
C ASP A 240 -18.70 14.19 13.91
N ALA A 241 -18.47 13.75 15.14
CA ALA A 241 -17.33 12.91 15.53
C ALA A 241 -17.49 11.47 14.99
N GLY A 242 -16.92 11.18 13.83
CA GLY A 242 -16.97 9.85 13.22
C GLY A 242 -16.54 9.85 11.76
N LEU A 243 -16.15 8.68 11.23
CA LEU A 243 -16.16 8.48 9.79
C LEU A 243 -17.62 8.47 9.30
N PRO A 244 -17.94 9.21 8.24
CA PRO A 244 -19.32 9.28 7.74
C PRO A 244 -19.83 7.90 7.37
N ALA A 245 -21.09 7.63 7.75
CA ALA A 245 -21.73 6.38 7.42
C ALA A 245 -21.72 6.17 5.89
N SER A 246 -21.36 4.96 5.45
CA SER A 246 -21.22 4.60 4.03
C SER A 246 -20.05 5.26 3.28
N ALA A 247 -19.08 5.87 3.97
CA ALA A 247 -17.83 6.24 3.32
C ALA A 247 -17.07 4.99 2.81
N GLN A 248 -16.28 5.16 1.77
CA GLN A 248 -15.17 4.25 1.53
C GLN A 248 -13.95 4.86 2.22
N ALA A 249 -13.22 4.07 3.01
CA ALA A 249 -12.07 4.58 3.73
C ALA A 249 -10.91 3.59 3.71
N VAL A 250 -9.70 4.13 3.77
CA VAL A 250 -8.44 3.38 3.82
C VAL A 250 -7.57 3.99 4.92
N VAL A 251 -6.82 3.14 5.62
CA VAL A 251 -5.94 3.58 6.72
C VAL A 251 -4.53 3.07 6.47
N HIS A 252 -3.56 3.93 6.75
CA HIS A 252 -2.14 3.62 6.65
C HIS A 252 -1.37 4.37 7.73
N PHE A 253 -0.68 3.62 8.58
CA PHE A 253 0.30 4.16 9.51
C PHE A 253 1.69 3.87 8.99
N THR A 254 2.62 4.78 9.29
CA THR A 254 4.05 4.60 8.97
C THR A 254 4.84 4.12 10.18
N ASN A 255 4.31 4.42 11.37
CA ASN A 255 4.83 4.00 12.66
C ASN A 255 3.67 3.98 13.68
N PRO A 256 3.88 3.49 14.91
CA PRO A 256 2.79 3.36 15.89
C PRO A 256 2.10 4.67 16.31
N GLN A 257 2.64 5.83 15.93
CA GLN A 257 2.13 7.16 16.25
C GLN A 257 1.53 7.87 15.03
N ASP A 258 2.23 7.85 13.89
CA ASP A 258 1.89 8.65 12.71
C ASP A 258 1.14 7.86 11.65
N GLY A 259 -0.05 8.34 11.28
CA GLY A 259 -0.85 7.69 10.25
C GLY A 259 -1.90 8.58 9.61
N TRP A 260 -2.30 8.18 8.41
CA TRP A 260 -3.38 8.78 7.64
C TRP A 260 -4.55 7.81 7.53
N LEU A 261 -5.74 8.37 7.61
CA LEU A 261 -6.96 7.73 7.17
C LEU A 261 -7.61 8.64 6.13
N VAL A 262 -7.83 8.10 4.93
CA VAL A 262 -8.45 8.85 3.84
C VAL A 262 -9.81 8.25 3.54
N ALA A 263 -10.83 9.10 3.41
CA ALA A 263 -12.21 8.67 3.20
C ALA A 263 -12.87 9.45 2.08
N VAL A 264 -13.73 8.77 1.33
CA VAL A 264 -14.65 9.36 0.35
C VAL A 264 -16.08 9.16 0.83
N THR A 265 -16.80 10.26 0.98
CA THR A 265 -18.20 10.29 1.45
C THR A 265 -19.18 10.11 0.30
N THR A 266 -20.43 9.80 0.62
CA THR A 266 -21.51 9.62 -0.37
C THR A 266 -21.88 10.91 -1.12
N ASP A 267 -21.59 12.09 -0.57
CA ASP A 267 -21.72 13.37 -1.27
C ASP A 267 -20.54 13.67 -2.22
N GLY A 268 -19.51 12.81 -2.22
CA GLY A 268 -18.37 12.86 -3.13
C GLY A 268 -17.22 13.74 -2.65
N LYS A 269 -17.14 14.04 -1.36
CA LYS A 269 -16.02 14.77 -0.75
C LYS A 269 -14.93 13.81 -0.31
N VAL A 270 -13.70 14.30 -0.35
CA VAL A 270 -12.53 13.59 0.18
C VAL A 270 -12.16 14.18 1.53
N HIS A 271 -12.01 13.32 2.52
CA HIS A 271 -11.56 13.67 3.86
C HIS A 271 -10.24 12.97 4.16
N LEU A 272 -9.29 13.71 4.73
CA LEU A 272 -8.07 13.16 5.32
C LEU A 272 -8.14 13.38 6.83
N TYR A 273 -7.86 12.32 7.57
CA TYR A 273 -7.66 12.34 9.00
C TYR A 273 -6.19 12.01 9.24
N ASP A 274 -5.47 12.91 9.90
CA ASP A 274 -4.07 12.74 10.24
C ASP A 274 -3.91 12.59 11.76
N SER A 275 -3.15 11.59 12.18
CA SER A 275 -2.86 11.31 13.58
C SER A 275 -1.36 11.28 13.81
N HIS A 276 -0.95 11.80 14.97
CA HIS A 276 0.42 11.80 15.48
C HIS A 276 0.54 11.12 16.85
N ASN A 277 -0.48 10.34 17.25
CA ASN A 277 -0.52 9.68 18.55
C ASN A 277 -1.22 8.31 18.49
N GLY A 278 -1.06 7.58 17.39
CA GLY A 278 -1.54 6.22 17.22
C GLY A 278 -3.04 6.12 17.06
N GLY A 279 -3.66 7.16 16.48
CA GLY A 279 -5.10 7.24 16.24
C GLY A 279 -5.94 7.62 17.47
N ASN A 280 -5.31 8.07 18.56
CA ASN A 280 -6.03 8.56 19.75
C ASN A 280 -6.74 9.90 19.47
N THR A 281 -6.11 10.77 18.67
CA THR A 281 -6.71 12.01 18.18
C THR A 281 -6.41 12.19 16.70
N TRP A 282 -7.32 12.87 15.98
CA TRP A 282 -7.23 13.09 14.54
C TRP A 282 -7.44 14.56 14.19
N THR A 283 -6.62 15.07 13.27
CA THR A 283 -6.87 16.34 12.60
C THR A 283 -7.53 16.05 11.27
N ALA A 284 -8.76 16.54 11.09
CA ALA A 284 -9.52 16.34 9.87
C ALA A 284 -9.35 17.51 8.89
N SER A 285 -9.11 17.18 7.62
CA SER A 285 -9.09 18.10 6.48
C SER A 285 -10.05 17.61 5.41
N THR A 286 -10.74 18.54 4.74
CA THR A 286 -11.61 18.22 3.60
C THR A 286 -11.02 18.84 2.34
N PHE A 287 -10.90 18.04 1.29
CA PHE A 287 -10.45 18.54 -0.01
C PHE A 287 -11.64 18.96 -0.86
N HIS A 288 -11.46 20.08 -1.54
CA HIS A 288 -12.35 20.47 -2.62
C HIS A 288 -12.05 19.66 -3.87
N THR A 289 -13.07 19.44 -4.69
CA THR A 289 -12.90 18.90 -6.04
C THR A 289 -11.87 19.75 -6.80
N PRO A 290 -10.84 19.15 -7.42
CA PRO A 290 -9.81 19.90 -8.14
C PRO A 290 -10.39 20.80 -9.24
N PRO A 291 -9.72 21.93 -9.56
CA PRO A 291 -10.07 22.76 -10.71
C PRO A 291 -10.16 21.92 -11.99
N GLY A 292 -11.17 22.19 -12.83
CA GLY A 292 -11.42 21.43 -14.06
C GLY A 292 -12.34 20.21 -13.90
N LEU A 293 -12.56 19.75 -12.66
CA LEU A 293 -13.45 18.62 -12.37
C LEU A 293 -14.81 19.06 -11.80
N THR A 294 -15.28 20.27 -12.14
CA THR A 294 -16.58 20.77 -11.68
C THR A 294 -17.71 19.81 -12.08
N GLY A 295 -18.50 19.40 -11.08
CA GLY A 295 -19.61 18.45 -11.25
C GLY A 295 -19.21 16.97 -11.16
N PHE A 296 -17.92 16.65 -11.04
CA PHE A 296 -17.48 15.31 -10.66
C PHE A 296 -17.52 15.12 -9.14
N LYS A 297 -17.78 13.89 -8.72
CA LYS A 297 -17.77 13.45 -7.31
C LYS A 297 -16.65 12.45 -7.10
N ALA A 298 -15.93 12.54 -5.99
CA ALA A 298 -15.05 11.44 -5.60
C ALA A 298 -15.91 10.19 -5.38
N VAL A 299 -15.47 9.05 -5.91
CA VAL A 299 -16.18 7.75 -5.80
C VAL A 299 -15.30 6.65 -5.24
N ARG A 300 -13.98 6.84 -5.27
CA ARG A 300 -13.04 5.88 -4.69
C ARG A 300 -11.77 6.57 -4.22
N VAL A 301 -11.23 6.15 -3.08
CA VAL A 301 -9.87 6.44 -2.61
C VAL A 301 -9.05 5.14 -2.60
N TYR A 302 -7.77 5.27 -2.87
CA TYR A 302 -6.80 4.19 -2.84
C TYR A 302 -5.86 4.33 -1.64
N GLU A 303 -5.24 3.23 -1.22
CA GLU A 303 -4.35 3.23 -0.06
C GLU A 303 -3.24 4.29 -0.23
N PRO A 304 -3.03 5.17 0.76
CA PRO A 304 -1.98 6.15 0.70
C PRO A 304 -0.60 5.48 0.83
N SER A 305 0.41 6.02 0.14
CA SER A 305 1.81 5.73 0.44
C SER A 305 2.38 6.89 1.25
N ARG A 306 2.96 6.61 2.42
CA ARG A 306 3.55 7.63 3.29
C ARG A 306 4.91 7.17 3.80
N LEU A 307 5.85 8.09 3.85
CA LEU A 307 7.12 7.93 4.54
C LEU A 307 7.40 9.24 5.28
N GLU A 308 7.44 9.17 6.61
CA GLU A 308 7.63 10.34 7.47
C GLU A 308 6.61 11.46 7.19
N GLN A 309 7.08 12.60 6.67
CA GLN A 309 6.28 13.77 6.30
C GLN A 309 5.86 13.76 4.82
N GLU A 310 6.43 12.88 4.00
CA GLU A 310 6.03 12.78 2.60
C GLU A 310 4.96 11.71 2.42
N GLY A 311 4.00 11.97 1.54
CA GLY A 311 3.06 10.94 1.17
C GLY A 311 2.17 11.34 0.02
N ASN A 312 1.57 10.34 -0.59
CA ASN A 312 0.67 10.48 -1.71
C ASN A 312 -0.54 9.57 -1.53
N PHE A 313 -1.64 9.92 -2.21
CA PHE A 313 -2.77 9.04 -2.40
C PHE A 313 -3.51 9.40 -3.67
N LEU A 314 -4.29 8.44 -4.15
CA LEU A 314 -5.08 8.57 -5.38
C LEU A 314 -6.57 8.59 -5.05
N VAL A 315 -7.32 9.39 -5.81
CA VAL A 315 -8.77 9.45 -5.75
C VAL A 315 -9.36 9.36 -7.14
N ARG A 316 -10.32 8.47 -7.34
CA ARG A 316 -11.13 8.40 -8.56
C ARG A 316 -12.33 9.32 -8.41
N TYR A 317 -12.51 10.21 -9.38
CA TYR A 317 -13.65 11.07 -9.54
C TYR A 317 -14.56 10.54 -10.66
N ALA A 318 -15.87 10.71 -10.53
CA ALA A 318 -16.85 10.28 -11.54
C ALA A 318 -17.96 11.31 -11.75
N ARG A 319 -18.47 11.36 -12.98
CA ARG A 319 -19.65 12.15 -13.37
C ARG A 319 -20.52 11.35 -14.32
N GLN A 320 -21.81 11.27 -14.00
CA GLN A 320 -22.78 10.69 -14.93
C GLN A 320 -23.05 11.67 -16.07
N THR A 321 -23.03 11.16 -17.30
CA THR A 321 -23.35 11.91 -18.51
C THR A 321 -24.34 11.12 -19.36
N ASN A 322 -24.92 11.75 -20.37
CA ASN A 322 -25.81 11.07 -21.32
C ASN A 322 -25.10 9.95 -22.12
N LYS A 323 -23.76 9.91 -22.12
CA LYS A 323 -22.93 8.90 -22.81
C LYS A 323 -22.37 7.84 -21.86
N GLY A 324 -22.79 7.84 -20.59
CA GLY A 324 -22.26 6.97 -19.55
C GLY A 324 -21.49 7.73 -18.48
N THR A 325 -20.79 6.99 -17.62
CA THR A 325 -19.99 7.57 -16.53
C THR A 325 -18.62 7.97 -17.05
N GLN A 326 -18.29 9.26 -16.92
CA GLN A 326 -16.93 9.77 -17.12
C GLN A 326 -16.18 9.67 -15.81
N TYR A 327 -14.89 9.38 -15.88
CA TYR A 327 -14.05 9.24 -14.71
C TYR A 327 -12.73 10.01 -14.91
N HIS A 328 -12.14 10.44 -13.80
CA HIS A 328 -10.80 11.00 -13.74
C HIS A 328 -10.07 10.40 -12.55
N LEU A 329 -8.75 10.28 -12.66
CA LEU A 329 -7.90 9.94 -11.53
C LEU A 329 -7.16 11.20 -11.07
N VAL A 330 -7.14 11.44 -9.76
CA VAL A 330 -6.48 12.60 -9.16
C VAL A 330 -5.47 12.12 -8.14
N MET A 331 -4.24 12.59 -8.29
CA MET A 331 -3.18 12.40 -7.33
C MET A 331 -3.11 13.58 -6.36
N PHE A 332 -2.99 13.24 -5.08
CA PHE A 332 -2.71 14.16 -3.99
C PHE A 332 -1.32 13.82 -3.47
N ARG A 333 -0.40 14.78 -3.44
CA ARG A 333 0.94 14.62 -2.85
C ARG A 333 1.17 15.68 -1.79
N SER A 334 1.70 15.28 -0.64
CA SER A 334 2.20 16.16 0.41
C SER A 334 3.67 15.90 0.65
N VAL A 335 4.41 16.96 0.95
CA VAL A 335 5.83 16.91 1.35
C VAL A 335 6.01 17.42 2.78
N ASN A 336 4.92 17.62 3.53
CA ASN A 336 4.93 18.30 4.83
C ASN A 336 3.91 17.75 5.83
N GLY A 337 3.74 16.43 5.84
CA GLY A 337 2.93 15.68 6.79
C GLY A 337 1.43 15.79 6.53
N GLY A 338 1.01 16.21 5.34
CA GLY A 338 -0.40 16.44 5.01
C GLY A 338 -0.88 17.86 5.32
N ASN A 339 0.01 18.77 5.75
CA ASN A 339 -0.34 20.16 5.98
C ASN A 339 -0.72 20.90 4.69
N LYS A 340 -0.09 20.55 3.57
CA LYS A 340 -0.42 21.03 2.22
C LYS A 340 -0.34 19.88 1.23
N PHE A 341 -1.23 19.93 0.24
CA PHE A 341 -1.24 18.99 -0.87
C PHE A 341 -1.14 19.72 -2.21
N THR A 342 -0.29 19.21 -3.08
CA THR A 342 -0.36 19.46 -4.51
C THR A 342 -1.30 18.44 -5.13
N THR A 343 -2.17 18.89 -6.03
CA THR A 343 -3.13 18.03 -6.72
C THR A 343 -2.90 18.04 -8.22
N ARG A 344 -3.08 16.88 -8.86
CA ARG A 344 -2.94 16.75 -10.30
C ARG A 344 -3.91 15.72 -10.87
N VAL A 345 -4.50 16.04 -12.02
CA VAL A 345 -5.33 15.12 -12.78
C VAL A 345 -4.40 14.21 -13.60
N GLU A 346 -4.48 12.90 -13.38
CA GLU A 346 -3.63 11.88 -13.99
C GLU A 346 -4.44 10.99 -14.93
N ASP A 347 -5.07 11.60 -15.95
CA ASP A 347 -5.89 10.86 -16.92
C ASP A 347 -5.07 9.87 -17.76
N GLN A 348 -3.75 10.04 -17.83
CA GLN A 348 -2.86 9.04 -18.42
C GLN A 348 -2.90 7.70 -17.69
N LEU A 349 -3.31 7.67 -16.41
CA LEU A 349 -3.45 6.45 -15.61
C LEU A 349 -4.90 5.98 -15.51
N PHE A 350 -5.82 6.58 -16.26
CA PHE A 350 -7.24 6.32 -16.08
C PHE A 350 -7.59 4.83 -16.25
N ASP A 351 -7.04 4.20 -17.29
CA ASP A 351 -7.18 2.78 -17.59
C ASP A 351 -6.04 1.94 -17.00
N ALA A 352 -5.17 2.53 -16.19
CA ALA A 352 -4.07 1.82 -15.58
C ALA A 352 -4.57 0.85 -14.50
N VAL A 353 -3.87 -0.28 -14.36
CA VAL A 353 -4.17 -1.33 -13.39
C VAL A 353 -2.87 -1.84 -12.78
N SER A 354 -2.84 -1.97 -11.47
CA SER A 354 -1.76 -2.61 -10.71
C SER A 354 -2.21 -3.92 -10.06
N ASP A 355 -3.51 -4.12 -9.85
CA ASP A 355 -4.04 -5.35 -9.25
C ASP A 355 -5.48 -5.68 -9.65
N TYR A 356 -5.94 -6.83 -9.19
CA TYR A 356 -7.29 -7.34 -9.43
C TYR A 356 -8.40 -6.47 -8.82
N MET A 357 -8.11 -5.66 -7.79
CA MET A 357 -9.08 -4.74 -7.20
C MET A 357 -9.27 -3.47 -8.04
N GLY A 358 -8.50 -3.32 -9.12
CA GLY A 358 -8.50 -2.13 -9.95
C GLY A 358 -7.84 -0.95 -9.25
N ASN A 359 -6.86 -1.20 -8.39
CA ASN A 359 -5.91 -0.17 -7.99
C ASN A 359 -5.16 0.27 -9.25
N PRO A 360 -5.01 1.58 -9.50
CA PRO A 360 -4.40 2.07 -10.73
C PRO A 360 -2.87 2.05 -10.67
N VAL A 361 -2.30 2.01 -9.47
CA VAL A 361 -0.86 2.22 -9.22
C VAL A 361 -0.45 1.37 -8.02
N SER A 362 0.73 0.76 -8.12
CA SER A 362 1.47 0.16 -7.02
C SER A 362 2.60 1.13 -6.62
N PHE A 363 2.54 1.65 -5.39
CA PHE A 363 3.60 2.51 -4.85
C PHE A 363 4.62 1.65 -4.11
N LEU A 364 5.88 1.74 -4.51
CA LEU A 364 6.99 1.19 -3.74
C LEU A 364 7.27 2.08 -2.52
N ASN A 365 7.21 3.40 -2.72
CA ASN A 365 7.31 4.42 -1.67
C ASN A 365 6.69 5.75 -2.18
N GLN A 366 6.96 6.86 -1.49
CA GLN A 366 6.42 8.17 -1.83
C GLN A 366 6.87 8.71 -3.20
N ASP A 367 7.98 8.21 -3.74
CA ASP A 367 8.62 8.69 -4.97
C ASP A 367 8.48 7.70 -6.14
N TYR A 368 8.54 6.39 -5.87
CA TYR A 368 8.51 5.35 -6.90
C TYR A 368 7.13 4.69 -6.99
N ALA A 369 6.60 4.68 -8.21
CA ALA A 369 5.28 4.16 -8.49
C ALA A 369 5.24 3.45 -9.85
N PHE A 370 4.47 2.36 -9.92
CA PHE A 370 4.39 1.49 -11.10
C PHE A 370 2.94 1.16 -11.44
N ALA A 371 2.64 1.07 -12.72
CA ALA A 371 1.32 0.63 -13.19
C ALA A 371 1.42 -0.03 -14.56
N ILE A 372 0.44 -0.85 -14.92
CA ILE A 372 0.27 -1.32 -16.29
C ILE A 372 -0.79 -0.46 -16.97
N ASN A 373 -0.44 0.16 -18.09
CA ASN A 373 -1.33 0.98 -18.89
C ASN A 373 -1.10 0.71 -20.38
N ASP A 374 -2.18 0.55 -21.15
CA ASP A 374 -2.12 0.18 -22.57
C ASP A 374 -1.12 -0.96 -22.86
N GLN A 375 -1.20 -2.04 -22.06
CA GLN A 375 -0.33 -3.22 -22.14
C GLN A 375 1.17 -2.93 -22.00
N ARG A 376 1.54 -1.81 -21.37
CA ARG A 376 2.91 -1.45 -21.07
C ARG A 376 3.07 -1.13 -19.60
N LEU A 377 4.27 -1.36 -19.09
CA LEU A 377 4.63 -0.83 -17.79
C LEU A 377 4.84 0.68 -17.90
N VAL A 378 4.26 1.44 -16.98
CA VAL A 378 4.56 2.85 -16.77
C VAL A 378 5.13 3.00 -15.37
N ALA A 379 6.11 3.89 -15.22
CA ALA A 379 6.76 4.17 -13.96
C ALA A 379 6.86 5.66 -13.69
N SER A 380 6.85 6.02 -12.41
CA SER A 380 7.19 7.34 -11.90
C SER A 380 8.31 7.20 -10.87
N TRP A 381 9.21 8.19 -10.85
CA TRP A 381 10.31 8.31 -9.88
C TRP A 381 10.26 9.67 -9.16
N ASP A 382 9.13 10.37 -9.25
CA ASP A 382 8.90 11.71 -8.68
C ASP A 382 7.52 11.78 -8.02
N GLY A 383 7.11 10.68 -7.39
CA GLY A 383 5.87 10.57 -6.61
C GLY A 383 4.63 10.75 -7.45
N GLY A 384 4.67 10.26 -8.69
CA GLY A 384 3.60 10.31 -9.68
C GLY A 384 3.43 11.64 -10.40
N MET A 385 4.39 12.56 -10.28
CA MET A 385 4.34 13.85 -10.99
C MET A 385 4.65 13.69 -12.48
N THR A 386 5.47 12.73 -12.87
CA THR A 386 5.68 12.35 -14.26
C THR A 386 5.65 10.83 -14.39
N TRP A 387 5.10 10.37 -15.52
CA TRP A 387 4.98 8.96 -15.84
C TRP A 387 5.69 8.70 -17.15
N ARG A 388 6.49 7.64 -17.19
CA ARG A 388 7.20 7.22 -18.40
C ARG A 388 6.84 5.79 -18.73
N THR A 389 6.57 5.56 -20.01
CA THR A 389 6.45 4.20 -20.54
C THR A 389 7.80 3.51 -20.50
N ILE A 390 7.79 2.29 -19.97
CA ILE A 390 8.92 1.38 -19.94
C ILE A 390 8.72 0.35 -21.07
N HIS A 391 9.64 0.34 -22.01
CA HIS A 391 9.61 -0.57 -23.15
C HIS A 391 10.27 -1.90 -22.80
N SER A 392 9.57 -2.99 -23.11
CA SER A 392 10.08 -4.35 -23.01
C SER A 392 9.28 -5.24 -23.93
N SER A 393 9.89 -5.68 -25.04
CA SER A 393 9.19 -6.51 -26.04
C SER A 393 8.70 -7.84 -25.47
N SER A 394 9.45 -8.42 -24.51
CA SER A 394 9.01 -9.64 -23.81
C SER A 394 7.81 -9.35 -22.92
N LEU A 395 7.84 -8.28 -22.11
CA LEU A 395 6.69 -7.90 -21.27
C LEU A 395 5.46 -7.57 -22.09
N GLU A 396 5.59 -6.78 -23.16
CA GLU A 396 4.49 -6.40 -24.05
C GLU A 396 3.87 -7.65 -24.71
N THR A 397 4.70 -8.61 -25.13
CA THR A 397 4.23 -9.90 -25.65
C THR A 397 3.49 -10.70 -24.58
N THR A 398 4.03 -10.73 -23.35
CA THR A 398 3.38 -11.43 -22.24
C THR A 398 2.05 -10.78 -21.85
N LEU A 399 1.97 -9.45 -21.77
CA LEU A 399 0.73 -8.72 -21.49
C LEU A 399 -0.32 -8.91 -22.59
N ASN A 400 0.10 -9.05 -23.85
CA ASN A 400 -0.83 -9.44 -24.92
C ASN A 400 -1.44 -10.83 -24.70
N ALA A 401 -0.64 -11.81 -24.24
CA ALA A 401 -1.11 -13.16 -23.96
C ALA A 401 -1.90 -13.26 -22.63
N TYR A 402 -1.52 -12.45 -21.63
CA TYR A 402 -2.06 -12.43 -20.28
C TYR A 402 -2.49 -11.00 -19.90
N PRO A 403 -3.56 -10.48 -20.50
CA PRO A 403 -3.88 -9.05 -20.42
C PRO A 403 -4.54 -8.63 -19.10
N ARG A 404 -4.83 -9.56 -18.18
CA ARG A 404 -5.38 -9.24 -16.85
C ARG A 404 -4.24 -9.18 -15.84
N VAL A 405 -4.05 -8.01 -15.25
CA VAL A 405 -3.12 -7.82 -14.14
C VAL A 405 -3.82 -8.21 -12.84
N LEU A 406 -3.33 -9.27 -12.18
CA LEU A 406 -3.87 -9.72 -10.89
C LEU A 406 -3.13 -9.05 -9.73
N ALA A 407 -1.81 -8.94 -9.82
CA ALA A 407 -1.00 -8.23 -8.82
C ALA A 407 0.28 -7.68 -9.46
N THR A 408 0.75 -6.57 -8.88
CA THR A 408 2.01 -5.90 -9.22
C THR A 408 2.72 -5.59 -7.92
N ASP A 409 3.94 -6.12 -7.77
CA ASP A 409 4.74 -5.87 -6.58
C ASP A 409 6.18 -5.55 -6.97
N PHE A 410 6.67 -4.41 -6.51
CA PHE A 410 8.04 -3.97 -6.74
C PHE A 410 8.79 -3.99 -5.42
N GLU A 411 9.95 -4.65 -5.41
CA GLU A 411 10.85 -4.73 -4.26
C GLU A 411 11.80 -3.51 -4.23
N SER A 412 12.17 -3.04 -5.42
CA SER A 412 13.02 -1.88 -5.62
C SER A 412 12.61 -1.09 -6.85
N ASP A 413 13.27 0.04 -7.08
CA ASP A 413 13.14 0.86 -8.27
C ASP A 413 13.64 0.17 -9.55
N THR A 414 14.22 -1.03 -9.42
CA THR A 414 14.75 -1.82 -10.55
C THR A 414 14.24 -3.24 -10.63
N LEU A 415 13.58 -3.76 -9.59
CA LEU A 415 13.10 -5.13 -9.56
C LEU A 415 11.64 -5.18 -9.12
N GLY A 416 10.82 -5.82 -9.96
CA GLY A 416 9.42 -6.09 -9.65
C GLY A 416 8.91 -7.37 -10.28
N TYR A 417 7.68 -7.69 -9.91
CA TYR A 417 7.00 -8.92 -10.26
C TYR A 417 5.57 -8.60 -10.68
N LEU A 418 5.05 -9.37 -11.63
CA LEU A 418 3.68 -9.31 -12.09
C LEU A 418 3.04 -10.70 -12.03
N LEU A 419 1.84 -10.78 -11.47
CA LEU A 419 0.97 -11.93 -11.61
C LEU A 419 -0.10 -11.58 -12.63
N LEU A 420 -0.07 -12.27 -13.77
CA LEU A 420 -0.93 -12.00 -14.91
C LEU A 420 -1.85 -13.18 -15.20
N GLN A 421 -2.97 -12.92 -15.88
CA GLN A 421 -3.95 -13.94 -16.25
C GLN A 421 -4.46 -13.78 -17.67
N THR A 422 -4.78 -14.90 -18.32
CA THR A 422 -5.44 -14.91 -19.63
C THR A 422 -6.85 -14.30 -19.56
N ALA A 423 -7.32 -13.75 -20.68
CA ALA A 423 -8.64 -13.14 -20.78
C ALA A 423 -9.80 -14.08 -20.38
N ASN A 424 -9.62 -15.40 -20.52
CA ASN A 424 -10.60 -16.45 -20.21
C ASN A 424 -10.42 -17.10 -18.82
N TYR A 425 -9.57 -16.55 -17.95
CA TYR A 425 -9.36 -17.01 -16.57
C TYR A 425 -8.73 -18.41 -16.41
N GLN A 426 -8.15 -18.97 -17.48
CA GLN A 426 -7.68 -20.36 -17.48
C GLN A 426 -6.20 -20.52 -17.11
N ARG A 427 -5.38 -19.50 -17.33
CA ARG A 427 -3.93 -19.60 -17.12
C ARG A 427 -3.37 -18.35 -16.49
N THR A 428 -2.35 -18.52 -15.67
CA THR A 428 -1.56 -17.45 -15.08
C THR A 428 -0.17 -17.38 -15.70
N ALA A 429 0.50 -16.26 -15.46
CA ALA A 429 1.92 -16.12 -15.68
C ALA A 429 2.50 -15.31 -14.52
N PHE A 430 3.58 -15.81 -13.93
CA PHE A 430 4.39 -15.06 -12.98
C PHE A 430 5.61 -14.51 -13.71
N VAL A 431 5.71 -13.18 -13.75
CA VAL A 431 6.70 -12.47 -14.57
C VAL A 431 7.61 -11.68 -13.65
N LYS A 432 8.92 -11.89 -13.78
CA LYS A 432 9.94 -11.03 -13.17
C LYS A 432 10.28 -9.91 -14.14
N VAL A 433 10.31 -8.67 -13.66
CA VAL A 433 10.63 -7.47 -14.42
C VAL A 433 11.86 -6.81 -13.82
N THR A 434 12.89 -6.59 -14.63
CA THR A 434 14.13 -5.90 -14.24
C THR A 434 14.29 -4.62 -15.06
N LEU A 435 14.26 -3.47 -14.39
CA LEU A 435 14.44 -2.16 -15.02
C LEU A 435 15.91 -1.79 -15.08
N ASN A 436 16.33 -1.20 -16.19
CA ASN A 436 17.67 -0.66 -16.35
C ASN A 436 17.76 0.75 -15.72
N GLY A 437 17.53 0.85 -14.41
CA GLY A 437 17.46 2.12 -13.67
C GLY A 437 16.30 3.02 -14.13
N THR A 438 16.56 4.31 -14.29
CA THR A 438 15.57 5.31 -14.77
C THR A 438 15.39 5.34 -16.29
N SER A 439 15.99 4.38 -16.99
CA SER A 439 15.82 4.27 -18.45
C SER A 439 14.41 3.78 -18.81
N SER A 440 14.01 4.05 -20.05
CA SER A 440 12.72 3.60 -20.59
C SER A 440 12.75 2.13 -21.06
N TRP A 441 13.60 1.28 -20.47
CA TRP A 441 13.82 -0.10 -20.92
C TRP A 441 13.85 -1.09 -19.75
N ALA A 442 13.23 -2.25 -19.96
CA ALA A 442 13.23 -3.36 -19.02
C ALA A 442 13.47 -4.70 -19.71
N ASP A 443 14.06 -5.63 -18.96
CA ASP A 443 13.98 -7.05 -19.27
C ASP A 443 12.81 -7.68 -18.49
N ALA A 444 12.13 -8.63 -19.11
CA ALA A 444 11.04 -9.35 -18.48
C ALA A 444 11.08 -10.83 -18.84
N GLN A 445 10.98 -11.66 -17.81
CA GLN A 445 11.07 -13.11 -17.91
C GLN A 445 9.84 -13.75 -17.27
N VAL A 446 9.14 -14.61 -18.01
CA VAL A 446 8.14 -15.51 -17.43
C VAL A 446 8.89 -16.58 -16.64
N VAL A 447 8.66 -16.62 -15.33
CA VAL A 447 9.36 -17.54 -14.43
C VAL A 447 8.55 -18.83 -14.23
N SER A 448 7.21 -18.72 -14.17
CA SER A 448 6.30 -19.86 -14.07
C SER A 448 4.93 -19.56 -14.69
N HIS A 449 4.16 -20.62 -14.97
CA HIS A 449 2.78 -20.55 -15.47
C HIS A 449 1.76 -21.01 -14.44
#